data_AF-A0A8J3W8X4-F1
#
_entry.id   AF-A0A8J3W8X4-F1
#
_cell.length_a   1.000
_cell.length_b   1.000
_cell.length_c   1.000
_cell.angle_alpha   90.00
_cell.angle_beta   90.00
_cell.angle_gamma   90.00
#
_symmetry.space_group_name_H-M   'P 1'
#
loop_
_entity.id
_entity.type
_entity.pdbx_description
1 polymer ?
#
loop_
_entity_poly.entity_id
_entity_poly.type
_entity_poly.pdbx_seq_one_letter_code
_entity_poly.pdbx_strand_id
1 'polypeptide(L)'
;METTTPAVPHGDARTETAENPRRKTRPKTLATTLLAVTATAVTGSLATRSVSSLWYRRLRKPSWQPPSPVFGLVWTPLYGLIAVGAARALDRREGAARTAFAGRFAANLVLNAGWSLAFFGARSPRLALGEIFLLNASNAALIRQAWRTDRTAGAILLPYGAWTLFATALNTAIVRRNPAGG
;
A
#
# COMPACT_ATOMS: atom_id res chain seq x y z
N MET A 1 0.00 22.71 -74.20
CA MET A 1 1.10 22.99 -73.26
C MET A 1 0.49 22.88 -71.86
N GLU A 2 0.27 21.65 -71.40
CA GLU A 2 -0.35 21.34 -70.10
C GLU A 2 0.71 21.33 -69.02
N THR A 3 0.60 22.22 -68.04
CA THR A 3 1.42 22.23 -66.83
C THR A 3 0.67 21.55 -65.71
N THR A 4 0.87 20.24 -65.58
CA THR A 4 0.42 19.44 -64.43
C THR A 4 1.35 19.71 -63.24
N THR A 5 0.87 20.47 -62.25
CA THR A 5 1.54 20.61 -60.95
C THR A 5 1.31 19.35 -60.11
N PRO A 6 2.37 18.71 -59.56
CA PRO A 6 2.19 17.52 -58.73
C PRO A 6 1.70 17.91 -57.33
N ALA A 7 0.71 17.16 -56.84
CA ALA A 7 0.17 17.27 -55.49
C ALA A 7 1.21 16.86 -54.44
N VAL A 8 1.38 17.70 -53.41
CA VAL A 8 2.21 17.40 -52.24
C VAL A 8 1.44 16.49 -51.28
N PRO A 9 1.96 15.28 -50.95
CA PRO A 9 1.34 14.43 -49.94
C PRO A 9 1.79 14.90 -48.54
N HIS A 10 0.86 15.45 -47.75
CA HIS A 10 1.07 15.68 -46.33
C HIS A 10 0.75 14.41 -45.54
N GLY A 11 1.74 13.52 -45.47
CA GLY A 11 1.78 12.38 -44.57
C GLY A 11 2.39 12.74 -43.22
N ASP A 12 1.62 12.43 -42.19
CA ASP A 12 2.03 11.75 -40.96
C ASP A 12 2.48 12.50 -39.70
N ALA A 13 2.07 11.84 -38.61
CA ALA A 13 2.67 11.81 -37.28
C ALA A 13 2.27 12.88 -36.27
N ARG A 14 0.95 13.02 -36.05
CA ARG A 14 0.48 13.11 -34.65
C ARG A 14 0.10 11.72 -34.16
N THR A 15 1.11 10.89 -33.89
CA THR A 15 0.95 9.78 -32.95
C THR A 15 0.93 10.38 -31.54
N GLU A 16 -0.09 11.20 -31.29
CA GLU A 16 -0.51 11.52 -29.95
C GLU A 16 -1.10 10.21 -29.43
N THR A 17 -0.26 9.41 -28.78
CA THR A 17 -0.65 8.20 -28.07
C THR A 17 -1.59 8.66 -26.96
N ALA A 18 -2.85 8.89 -27.30
CA ALA A 18 -3.89 9.26 -26.37
C ALA A 18 -3.89 8.19 -25.29
N GLU A 19 -3.38 8.54 -24.11
CA GLU A 19 -3.28 7.66 -22.96
C GLU A 19 -4.70 7.22 -22.60
N ASN A 20 -5.09 6.03 -23.06
CA ASN A 20 -6.46 5.56 -22.95
C ASN A 20 -6.81 5.39 -21.45
N PRO A 21 -7.68 6.22 -20.86
CA PRO A 21 -7.98 6.17 -19.43
C PRO A 21 -8.66 4.86 -19.01
N ARG A 22 -9.11 4.05 -19.99
CA ARG A 22 -9.88 2.82 -19.80
C ARG A 22 -9.07 1.52 -19.86
N ARG A 23 -7.74 1.55 -19.74
CA ARG A 23 -6.96 0.29 -19.70
C ARG A 23 -7.42 -0.56 -18.51
N LYS A 24 -8.06 -1.70 -18.79
CA LYS A 24 -8.57 -2.65 -17.80
C LYS A 24 -7.40 -3.29 -17.06
N THR A 25 -7.59 -3.56 -15.77
CA THR A 25 -6.62 -4.32 -14.97
C THR A 25 -6.48 -5.72 -15.54
N ARG A 26 -5.25 -6.16 -15.78
CA ARG A 26 -4.93 -7.47 -16.32
C ARG A 26 -5.17 -8.52 -15.22
N PRO A 27 -5.89 -9.63 -15.49
CA PRO A 27 -6.17 -10.66 -14.49
C PRO A 27 -4.89 -11.22 -13.84
N LYS A 28 -3.83 -11.40 -14.63
CA LYS A 28 -2.52 -11.86 -14.15
C LYS A 28 -1.91 -10.89 -13.12
N THR A 29 -1.90 -9.59 -13.39
CA THR A 29 -1.36 -8.59 -12.47
C THR A 29 -2.15 -8.57 -11.15
N LEU A 30 -3.49 -8.61 -11.24
CA LEU A 30 -4.36 -8.67 -10.07
C LEU A 30 -4.10 -9.92 -9.21
N ALA A 31 -3.99 -11.09 -9.84
CA ALA A 31 -3.69 -12.33 -9.14
C ALA A 31 -2.33 -12.27 -8.43
N THR A 32 -1.28 -11.73 -9.08
CA THR A 32 0.04 -11.57 -8.47
C THR A 32 0.01 -10.63 -7.28
N THR A 33 -0.65 -9.46 -7.39
CA THR A 33 -0.77 -8.53 -6.27
C THR A 33 -1.60 -9.10 -5.13
N LEU A 34 -2.67 -9.83 -5.44
CA LEU A 34 -3.51 -10.46 -4.43
C LEU A 34 -2.75 -11.54 -3.67
N LEU A 35 -1.96 -12.35 -4.36
CA LEU A 35 -1.10 -13.36 -3.74
C LEU A 35 -0.08 -12.70 -2.80
N ALA A 36 0.62 -11.66 -3.27
CA ALA A 36 1.61 -10.94 -2.47
C ALA A 36 0.98 -10.32 -1.21
N VAL A 37 -0.17 -9.66 -1.36
CA VAL A 37 -0.91 -9.07 -0.23
C VAL A 37 -1.42 -10.14 0.73
N THR A 38 -1.91 -11.28 0.21
CA THR A 38 -2.36 -12.39 1.04
C THR A 38 -1.20 -12.97 1.86
N ALA A 39 -0.02 -13.12 1.26
CA ALA A 39 1.17 -13.54 1.98
C ALA A 39 1.50 -12.58 3.14
N THR A 40 1.48 -11.26 2.89
CA THR A 40 1.63 -10.23 3.93
C THR A 40 0.59 -10.35 5.04
N ALA A 41 -0.69 -10.51 4.67
CA ALA A 41 -1.79 -10.66 5.62
C ALA A 41 -1.63 -11.90 6.51
N VAL A 42 -1.20 -13.01 5.92
CA VAL A 42 -0.90 -14.25 6.66
C VAL A 42 0.28 -14.04 7.61
N THR A 43 1.39 -13.45 7.15
CA THR A 43 2.54 -13.16 8.00
C THR A 43 2.16 -12.27 9.19
N GLY A 44 1.42 -11.19 8.95
CA GLY A 44 0.92 -10.30 9.99
C GLY A 44 -0.01 -11.04 10.98
N SER A 45 -0.91 -11.86 10.48
CA SER A 45 -1.85 -12.66 11.30
C SER A 45 -1.11 -13.66 12.20
N LEU A 46 -0.07 -14.33 11.67
CA LEU A 46 0.75 -15.26 12.44
C LEU A 46 1.49 -14.54 13.57
N ALA A 47 2.07 -13.36 13.31
CA ALA A 47 2.73 -12.54 14.33
C ALA A 47 1.75 -12.05 15.40
N THR A 48 0.51 -11.75 15.01
CA THR A 48 -0.54 -11.18 15.86
C THR A 48 -1.23 -12.23 16.75
N ARG A 49 -0.92 -13.52 16.62
CA ARG A 49 -1.40 -14.58 17.54
C ARG A 49 -1.10 -14.26 19.01
N SER A 50 -0.05 -13.48 19.28
CA SER A 50 0.31 -12.98 20.61
C SER A 50 -0.60 -11.87 21.16
N VAL A 51 -1.63 -11.42 20.45
CA VAL A 51 -2.62 -10.45 20.97
C VAL A 51 -3.34 -10.97 22.22
N SER A 52 -3.51 -12.28 22.37
CA SER A 52 -4.08 -12.90 23.57
C SER A 52 -3.06 -13.07 24.72
N SER A 53 -1.79 -12.73 24.49
CA SER A 53 -0.73 -12.89 25.49
C SER A 53 -0.95 -12.01 26.73
N LEU A 54 -0.43 -12.46 27.88
CA LEU A 54 -0.40 -11.66 29.10
C LEU A 54 0.33 -10.32 28.91
N TRP A 55 1.37 -10.31 28.08
CA TRP A 55 2.11 -9.09 27.74
C TRP A 55 1.20 -8.02 27.12
N TYR A 56 0.48 -8.36 26.05
CA TYR A 56 -0.38 -7.38 25.38
C TYR A 56 -1.52 -6.90 26.29
N ARG A 57 -2.05 -7.77 27.16
CA ARG A 57 -3.10 -7.41 28.13
C ARG A 57 -2.61 -6.45 29.22
N ARG A 58 -1.32 -6.49 29.60
CA ARG A 58 -0.73 -5.60 30.61
C ARG A 58 -0.43 -4.19 30.08
N LEU A 59 -0.31 -4.03 28.77
CA LEU A 59 -0.08 -2.71 28.18
C LEU A 59 -1.23 -1.76 28.50
N ARG A 60 -0.90 -0.56 28.99
CA ARG A 60 -1.86 0.52 29.17
C ARG A 60 -2.27 1.08 27.81
N LYS A 61 -3.51 0.82 27.42
CA LYS A 61 -4.11 1.21 26.12
C LYS A 61 -4.94 2.50 26.27
N PRO A 62 -5.03 3.35 25.25
CA PRO A 62 -5.96 4.48 25.29
C PRO A 62 -7.42 4.00 25.29
N SER A 63 -8.32 4.77 25.92
CA SER A 63 -9.76 4.47 25.98
C SER A 63 -10.45 4.46 24.62
N TRP A 64 -9.89 5.17 23.64
CA TRP A 64 -10.39 5.23 22.26
C TRP A 64 -9.87 4.09 21.37
N GLN A 65 -9.06 3.16 21.89
CA GLN A 65 -8.64 1.99 21.12
C GLN A 65 -9.86 1.12 20.77
N PRO A 66 -10.08 0.79 19.49
CA PRO A 66 -11.15 -0.11 19.11
C PRO A 66 -10.97 -1.52 19.71
N PRO A 67 -12.06 -2.28 19.89
CA PRO A 67 -11.96 -3.69 20.25
C PRO A 67 -11.10 -4.50 19.27
N SER A 68 -10.40 -5.53 19.76
CA SER A 68 -9.47 -6.34 18.94
C SER A 68 -10.05 -6.86 17.61
N PRO A 69 -11.31 -7.33 17.52
CA PRO A 69 -11.89 -7.80 16.26
C PRO A 69 -11.99 -6.72 15.16
N VAL A 70 -12.12 -5.45 15.55
CA VAL A 70 -12.23 -4.33 14.60
C VAL A 70 -10.97 -4.21 13.73
N PHE A 71 -9.80 -4.51 14.27
CA PHE A 71 -8.56 -4.48 13.50
C PHE A 71 -8.61 -5.49 12.34
N GLY A 72 -9.08 -6.71 12.58
CA GLY A 72 -9.27 -7.70 11.51
C GLY A 72 -10.28 -7.24 10.47
N LEU A 73 -11.42 -6.71 10.93
CA LEU A 73 -12.49 -6.21 10.05
C LEU A 73 -12.03 -5.05 9.15
N VAL A 74 -11.13 -4.19 9.62
CA VAL A 74 -10.58 -3.09 8.82
C VAL A 74 -9.46 -3.57 7.90
N TRP A 75 -8.55 -4.42 8.37
CA TRP A 75 -7.43 -4.88 7.55
C TRP A 75 -7.85 -5.77 6.38
N THR A 76 -8.88 -6.62 6.54
CA THR A 76 -9.38 -7.50 5.46
C THR A 76 -9.75 -6.73 4.18
N PRO A 77 -10.67 -5.73 4.21
CA PRO A 77 -10.99 -4.95 3.01
C PRO A 77 -9.81 -4.08 2.56
N LEU A 78 -8.97 -3.57 3.48
CA LEU A 78 -7.78 -2.81 3.09
C LEU A 78 -6.82 -3.65 2.25
N TYR A 79 -6.60 -4.93 2.60
CA TYR A 79 -5.79 -5.82 1.79
C TYR A 79 -6.35 -6.01 0.37
N GLY A 80 -7.68 -6.11 0.23
CA GLY A 80 -8.33 -6.09 -1.08
C GLY A 80 -8.06 -4.80 -1.86
N LEU A 81 -8.23 -3.64 -1.22
CA LEU A 81 -7.96 -2.33 -1.83
C LEU A 81 -6.49 -2.16 -2.23
N ILE A 82 -5.55 -2.61 -1.39
CA ILE A 82 -4.12 -2.57 -1.67
C ILE A 82 -3.81 -3.39 -2.92
N ALA A 83 -4.33 -4.62 -3.03
CA ALA A 83 -4.13 -5.47 -4.19
C ALA A 83 -4.67 -4.81 -5.47
N VAL A 84 -5.92 -4.33 -5.44
CA VAL A 84 -6.56 -3.69 -6.60
C VAL A 84 -5.85 -2.39 -7.00
N GLY A 85 -5.56 -1.52 -6.03
CA GLY A 85 -4.88 -0.25 -6.26
C GLY A 85 -3.48 -0.44 -6.85
N ALA A 86 -2.70 -1.38 -6.30
CA ALA A 86 -1.38 -1.71 -6.81
C ALA A 86 -1.45 -2.34 -8.21
N ALA A 87 -2.39 -3.26 -8.46
CA ALA A 87 -2.55 -3.90 -9.77
C ALA A 87 -2.86 -2.87 -10.87
N ARG A 88 -3.80 -1.97 -10.59
CA ARG A 88 -4.10 -0.84 -11.49
C ARG A 88 -2.88 0.01 -11.76
N ALA A 89 -2.17 0.43 -10.71
CA ALA A 89 -0.97 1.24 -10.86
C ALA A 89 0.14 0.54 -11.66
N LEU A 90 0.30 -0.78 -11.51
CA LEU A 90 1.25 -1.60 -12.26
C LEU A 90 0.88 -1.72 -13.74
N ASP A 91 -0.41 -1.87 -14.06
CA ASP A 91 -0.88 -2.04 -15.44
C ASP A 91 -0.88 -0.75 -16.27
N ARG A 92 -0.69 0.40 -15.62
CA ARG A 92 -0.45 1.70 -16.27
C ARG A 92 1.03 2.02 -16.44
N ARG A 93 1.92 1.09 -16.12
CA ARG A 93 3.36 1.26 -16.24
C ARG A 93 3.95 0.13 -17.07
N GLU A 94 5.03 0.43 -17.77
CA GLU A 94 5.80 -0.54 -18.55
C GLU A 94 7.30 -0.34 -18.28
N GLY A 95 8.12 -1.31 -18.69
CA GLY A 95 9.59 -1.26 -18.53
C GLY A 95 10.07 -0.97 -17.10
N ALA A 96 11.12 -0.13 -17.00
CA ALA A 96 11.78 0.20 -15.75
C ALA A 96 10.85 0.87 -14.71
N ALA A 97 9.88 1.68 -15.15
CA ALA A 97 8.92 2.34 -14.27
C ALA A 97 8.01 1.32 -13.56
N ARG A 98 7.62 0.25 -14.26
CA ARG A 98 6.82 -0.85 -13.69
C ARG A 98 7.63 -1.61 -12.65
N THR A 99 8.88 -1.97 -12.96
CA THR A 99 9.79 -2.68 -12.04
C THR A 99 10.07 -1.86 -10.79
N ALA A 100 10.34 -0.56 -10.94
CA ALA A 100 10.58 0.34 -9.80
C ALA A 100 9.35 0.46 -8.88
N PHE A 101 8.14 0.57 -9.46
CA PHE A 101 6.91 0.59 -8.66
C PHE A 101 6.66 -0.75 -7.96
N ALA A 102 6.88 -1.88 -8.65
CA ALA A 102 6.76 -3.21 -8.05
C ALA A 102 7.71 -3.40 -6.86
N GLY A 103 8.96 -2.94 -6.96
CA GLY A 103 9.93 -2.98 -5.86
C GLY A 103 9.49 -2.15 -4.65
N ARG A 104 8.96 -0.93 -4.88
CA ARG A 104 8.41 -0.08 -3.80
C ARG A 104 7.16 -0.69 -3.16
N PHE A 105 6.32 -1.32 -3.97
CA PHE A 105 5.15 -2.05 -3.48
C PHE A 105 5.55 -3.24 -2.62
N ALA A 106 6.52 -4.04 -3.06
CA ALA A 106 7.05 -5.15 -2.27
C ALA A 106 7.67 -4.66 -0.95
N ALA A 107 8.48 -3.60 -0.98
CA ALA A 107 9.05 -3.00 0.23
C ALA A 107 7.96 -2.50 1.20
N ASN A 108 6.87 -1.94 0.68
CA ASN A 108 5.73 -1.54 1.50
C ASN A 108 5.04 -2.73 2.17
N LEU A 109 4.85 -3.82 1.44
CA LEU A 109 4.27 -5.05 1.99
C LEU A 109 5.17 -5.69 3.06
N VAL A 110 6.49 -5.61 2.89
CA VAL A 110 7.46 -6.03 3.91
C VAL A 110 7.35 -5.18 5.16
N LEU A 111 7.27 -3.85 5.02
CA LEU A 111 7.04 -2.95 6.16
C LEU A 111 5.69 -3.25 6.84
N ASN A 112 4.63 -3.45 6.07
CA ASN A 112 3.31 -3.80 6.60
C ASN A 112 3.33 -5.06 7.50
N ALA A 113 3.97 -6.13 7.03
CA ALA A 113 4.18 -7.33 7.85
C ALA A 113 5.16 -7.08 9.01
N GLY A 114 6.21 -6.29 8.75
CA GLY A 114 7.26 -5.91 9.68
C GLY A 114 6.73 -5.22 10.92
N TRP A 115 5.70 -4.37 10.79
CA TRP A 115 5.05 -3.74 11.94
C TRP A 115 4.54 -4.76 12.95
N SER A 116 3.84 -5.79 12.46
CA SER A 116 3.27 -6.85 13.31
C SER A 116 4.37 -7.66 14.00
N LEU A 117 5.47 -7.92 13.29
CA LEU A 117 6.65 -8.59 13.86
C LEU A 117 7.35 -7.72 14.91
N ALA A 118 7.50 -6.42 14.68
CA ALA A 118 8.09 -5.49 15.65
C ALA A 118 7.21 -5.35 16.90
N PHE A 119 5.90 -5.20 16.72
CA PHE A 119 4.98 -4.97 17.83
C PHE A 119 4.73 -6.23 18.64
N PHE A 120 4.33 -7.32 17.99
CA PHE A 120 3.90 -8.56 18.66
C PHE A 120 4.98 -9.63 18.74
N GLY A 121 5.81 -9.75 17.71
CA GLY A 121 6.92 -10.71 17.67
C GLY A 121 8.03 -10.32 18.65
N ALA A 122 8.60 -9.12 18.47
CA ALA A 122 9.63 -8.57 19.34
C ALA A 122 9.08 -7.92 20.62
N ARG A 123 7.73 -7.88 20.77
CA ARG A 123 7.05 -7.29 21.94
C ARG A 123 7.52 -5.86 22.25
N SER A 124 7.85 -5.09 21.21
CA SER A 124 8.44 -3.76 21.37
C SER A 124 7.60 -2.69 20.67
N PRO A 125 6.71 -2.00 21.42
CA PRO A 125 5.91 -0.90 20.87
C PRO A 125 6.78 0.26 20.39
N ARG A 126 7.98 0.45 20.95
CA ARG A 126 8.92 1.49 20.50
C ARG A 126 9.53 1.15 19.15
N LEU A 127 9.96 -0.10 18.96
CA LEU A 127 10.47 -0.55 17.66
C LEU A 127 9.38 -0.44 16.60
N ALA A 128 8.18 -0.89 16.92
CA ALA A 128 7.01 -0.77 16.04
C ALA A 128 6.65 0.69 15.72
N LEU A 129 6.89 1.62 16.65
CA LEU A 129 6.69 3.05 16.40
C LEU A 129 7.70 3.61 15.39
N GLY A 130 8.97 3.22 15.49
CA GLY A 130 9.97 3.60 14.48
C GLY A 130 9.64 3.03 13.11
N GLU A 131 9.26 1.75 13.07
CA GLU A 131 8.88 1.05 11.84
C GLU A 131 7.64 1.69 11.18
N ILE A 132 6.59 2.02 11.94
CA ILE A 132 5.35 2.55 11.34
C ILE A 132 5.56 3.92 10.68
N PHE A 133 6.55 4.71 11.10
CA PHE A 133 6.93 5.93 10.39
C PHE A 133 7.52 5.63 9.01
N LEU A 134 8.35 4.58 8.91
CA LEU A 134 8.88 4.11 7.62
C LEU A 134 7.73 3.58 6.74
N LEU A 135 6.78 2.85 7.32
CA LEU A 135 5.58 2.39 6.63
C LEU A 135 4.74 3.56 6.09
N ASN A 136 4.52 4.60 6.88
CA ASN A 136 3.79 5.80 6.43
C ASN A 136 4.51 6.53 5.30
N ALA A 137 5.84 6.68 5.38
CA ALA A 137 6.62 7.28 4.30
C ALA A 137 6.51 6.45 3.01
N SER A 138 6.57 5.12 3.13
CA SER A 138 6.38 4.18 2.03
C SER A 138 4.96 4.28 1.45
N ASN A 139 3.93 4.37 2.29
CA ASN A 139 2.53 4.57 1.87
C ASN A 139 2.35 5.88 1.11
N ALA A 140 2.86 6.99 1.63
CA ALA A 140 2.79 8.28 0.97
C ALA A 140 3.49 8.25 -0.41
N ALA A 141 4.66 7.60 -0.49
CA ALA A 141 5.38 7.44 -1.75
C ALA A 141 4.61 6.59 -2.77
N LEU A 142 4.00 5.48 -2.33
CA LEU A 142 3.16 4.62 -3.18
C LEU A 142 1.91 5.34 -3.68
N ILE A 143 1.15 5.95 -2.76
CA ILE A 143 -0.07 6.70 -3.08
C ILE A 143 0.25 7.81 -4.07
N ARG A 144 1.29 8.61 -3.82
CA ARG A 144 1.70 9.69 -4.72
C ARG A 144 2.05 9.18 -6.12
N GLN A 145 2.81 8.09 -6.22
CA GLN A 145 3.15 7.49 -7.50
C GLN A 145 1.92 6.93 -8.21
N ALA A 146 1.08 6.19 -7.51
CA ALA A 146 -0.17 5.67 -8.05
C ALA A 146 -1.04 6.81 -8.57
N TRP A 147 -1.24 7.88 -7.78
CA TRP A 147 -2.05 9.04 -8.13
C TRP A 147 -1.58 9.76 -9.40
N ARG A 148 -0.26 9.89 -9.59
CA ARG A 148 0.31 10.54 -10.78
C ARG A 148 0.09 9.76 -12.08
N THR A 149 -0.20 8.47 -12.00
CA THR A 149 -0.37 7.59 -13.18
C THR A 149 -1.81 7.10 -13.34
N ASP A 150 -2.52 6.89 -12.23
CA ASP A 150 -3.93 6.51 -12.20
C ASP A 150 -4.54 7.11 -10.92
N ARG A 151 -5.32 8.18 -11.08
CA ARG A 151 -5.98 8.84 -9.94
C ARG A 151 -6.91 7.90 -9.18
N THR A 152 -7.56 6.96 -9.87
CA THR A 152 -8.40 5.95 -9.23
C THR A 152 -7.56 4.99 -8.39
N ALA A 153 -6.41 4.55 -8.90
CA ALA A 153 -5.49 3.71 -8.13
C ALA A 153 -4.96 4.45 -6.89
N GLY A 154 -4.61 5.73 -7.03
CA GLY A 154 -4.22 6.58 -5.91
C GLY A 154 -5.32 6.71 -4.86
N ALA A 155 -6.57 6.97 -5.29
CA ALA A 155 -7.72 7.10 -4.41
C ALA A 155 -8.05 5.80 -3.66
N ILE A 156 -7.97 4.65 -4.33
CA ILE A 156 -8.17 3.32 -3.74
C ILE A 156 -7.17 3.05 -2.60
N LEU A 157 -5.96 3.60 -2.67
CA LEU A 157 -4.91 3.42 -1.67
C LEU A 157 -5.00 4.44 -0.50
N LEU A 158 -5.83 5.48 -0.59
CA LEU A 158 -5.99 6.46 0.49
C LEU A 158 -6.49 5.86 1.81
N PRO A 159 -7.49 4.96 1.83
CA PRO A 159 -7.96 4.32 3.07
C PRO A 159 -6.84 3.58 3.81
N TYR A 160 -5.91 2.96 3.07
CA TYR A 160 -4.75 2.30 3.67
C TYR A 160 -3.82 3.29 4.36
N GLY A 161 -3.46 4.39 3.70
CA GLY A 161 -2.64 5.44 4.32
C GLY A 161 -3.32 6.09 5.53
N ALA A 162 -4.63 6.34 5.46
CA ALA A 162 -5.40 6.88 6.58
C ALA A 162 -5.39 5.94 7.79
N TRP A 163 -5.56 4.65 7.56
CA TRP A 163 -5.52 3.64 8.62
C TRP A 163 -4.13 3.51 9.25
N THR A 164 -3.04 3.59 8.48
CA THR A 164 -1.69 3.54 9.06
C THR A 164 -1.36 4.78 9.89
N LEU A 165 -1.90 5.95 9.54
CA LEU A 165 -1.81 7.15 10.39
C LEU A 165 -2.57 6.97 11.71
N PHE A 166 -3.78 6.40 11.67
CA PHE A 166 -4.52 6.03 12.88
C PHE A 166 -3.73 5.04 13.75
N ALA A 167 -3.19 3.99 13.15
CA ALA A 167 -2.35 3.01 13.84
C ALA A 167 -1.10 3.66 14.45
N THR A 168 -0.54 4.69 13.81
CA THR A 168 0.60 5.45 14.34
C THR A 168 0.22 6.24 15.58
N ALA A 169 -0.94 6.90 15.57
CA ALA A 169 -1.47 7.57 16.75
C ALA A 169 -1.68 6.57 17.90
N LEU A 170 -2.21 5.38 17.60
CA LEU A 170 -2.42 4.31 18.59
C LEU A 170 -1.09 3.79 19.15
N ASN A 171 -0.13 3.50 18.28
CA ASN A 171 1.19 3.03 18.70
C ASN A 171 1.90 4.09 19.55
N THR A 172 1.81 5.37 19.18
CA THR A 172 2.37 6.49 19.95
C THR A 172 1.71 6.58 21.34
N ALA A 173 0.39 6.47 21.38
CA ALA A 173 -0.40 6.48 22.59
C ALA A 173 -0.03 5.33 23.56
N ILE A 174 0.27 4.15 23.02
CA ILE A 174 0.75 3.00 23.80
C ILE A 174 2.17 3.27 24.32
N VAL A 175 3.11 3.73 23.49
CA VAL A 175 4.48 4.03 23.93
C VAL A 175 4.50 5.07 25.05
N ARG A 176 3.74 6.16 24.89
CA ARG A 176 3.67 7.24 25.91
C ARG A 176 3.11 6.76 27.25
N ARG A 177 2.16 5.81 27.23
CA ARG A 177 1.54 5.25 28.45
C ARG A 177 2.37 4.16 29.13
N ASN A 178 3.40 3.64 28.45
CA ASN A 178 4.25 2.55 28.94
C ASN A 178 5.75 2.92 28.80
N PRO A 179 6.24 3.95 29.54
CA PRO A 179 7.60 4.48 29.41
C PRO A 179 8.71 3.62 30.05
N ALA A 180 8.39 2.62 30.88
CA ALA A 180 9.39 1.75 31.51
C ALA A 180 9.82 0.55 30.65
N GLY A 181 9.31 0.42 29.41
CA GLY A 181 9.46 -0.79 28.61
C GLY A 181 8.43 -1.84 29.07
N GLY A 182 7.47 -2.14 28.20
CA GLY A 182 6.54 -3.25 28.41
C GLY A 182 7.20 -4.58 28.11
#